data_AF-A0A0N0YEL0-F1
#
_entry.id   AF-A0A0N0YEL0-F1
#
_cell.length_a   1.000
_cell.length_b   1.000
_cell.length_c   1.000
_cell.angle_alpha   90.00
_cell.angle_beta   90.00
_cell.angle_gamma   90.00
#
_symmetry.space_group_name_H-M   'P 1'
#
loop_
_entity.id
_entity.type
_entity.pdbx_description
1 polymer ?
#
loop_
_entity_poly.entity_id
_entity_poly.type
_entity_poly.pdbx_seq_one_letter_code
_entity_poly.pdbx_strand_id
1 'polypeptide(L)'
;ATALCEALAGLEEDFTRITDTASQRAKGTRTAPNRSLVYSDTRRSATARLSPAVLDELTPLSMCLTAVGWLTSRYAESMRTRIRESFDRVRGDRPTTDLASLWFACLPAPHAESMPEADRIGAELRERWARIIDAPEGARRVQLSSADIAERVREEFDGPRDGWSLSRYVSPDILIMAKDAAAVERGEFELVLGELHIAMNTVAASLFVNQHPAVEELIAETCRDFPGPRLMPMLPKELPLKWSARSRPALDRPEDYFVAVAEHTSDPHRDRTVLSAEVTVADHDGRLTAVLPDGSEFDVLDVFSHALTNRVMDRFALRPDADHVPRVAVDKLVVSRESWRFTGGDLEFAGEKSEARRY
;
A
#
# COMPACT_ATOMS: atom_id res chain seq x y z
N ALA A 1 -8.74 33.49 11.16
CA ALA A 1 -9.31 32.97 9.90
C ALA A 1 -9.08 33.96 8.77
N THR A 2 -9.54 35.21 8.87
CA THR A 2 -9.44 36.24 7.81
C THR A 2 -8.02 36.49 7.30
N ALA A 3 -7.05 36.76 8.20
CA ALA A 3 -5.66 37.02 7.81
C ALA A 3 -4.99 35.86 7.05
N LEU A 4 -5.34 34.61 7.38
CA LEU A 4 -4.84 33.43 6.65
C LEU A 4 -5.44 33.36 5.25
N CYS A 5 -6.75 33.61 5.12
CA CYS A 5 -7.40 33.65 3.81
C CYS A 5 -6.81 34.75 2.92
N GLU A 6 -6.56 35.94 3.46
CA GLU A 6 -5.92 37.05 2.74
C GLU A 6 -4.51 36.71 2.29
N ALA A 7 -3.70 36.08 3.16
CA ALA A 7 -2.35 35.64 2.81
C ALA A 7 -2.35 34.56 1.72
N LEU A 8 -3.28 33.61 1.77
CA LEU A 8 -3.43 32.58 0.73
C LEU A 8 -3.86 33.19 -0.61
N ALA A 9 -4.79 34.15 -0.60
CA ALA A 9 -5.20 34.86 -1.81
C ALA A 9 -4.04 35.67 -2.43
N GLY A 10 -3.27 36.38 -1.59
CA GLY A 10 -2.08 37.11 -2.04
C GLY A 10 -1.02 36.18 -2.65
N LEU A 11 -0.79 35.01 -2.04
CA LEU A 11 0.11 33.99 -2.61
C LEU A 11 -0.38 33.49 -3.98
N GLU A 12 -1.68 33.25 -4.14
CA GLU A 12 -2.27 32.82 -5.41
C GLU A 12 -2.16 33.89 -6.50
N GLU A 13 -2.34 35.16 -6.15
CA GLU A 13 -2.17 36.30 -7.05
C GLU A 13 -0.71 36.44 -7.49
N ASP A 14 0.23 36.43 -6.53
CA ASP A 14 1.65 36.56 -6.81
C ASP A 14 2.18 35.41 -7.67
N PHE A 15 1.78 34.17 -7.38
CA PHE A 15 2.13 33.02 -8.19
C PHE A 15 1.66 33.21 -9.64
N THR A 16 0.37 33.52 -9.83
CA THR A 16 -0.21 33.70 -11.17
C THR A 16 0.50 34.81 -11.94
N ARG A 17 0.79 35.93 -11.27
CA ARG A 17 1.49 37.08 -11.86
C ARG A 17 2.93 36.75 -12.26
N ILE A 18 3.65 35.95 -11.48
CA ILE A 18 5.07 35.61 -11.72
C ILE A 18 5.21 34.53 -12.79
N THR A 19 4.36 33.50 -12.76
CA THR A 19 4.54 32.29 -13.57
C THR A 19 3.62 32.22 -14.79
N ASP A 20 2.67 33.15 -14.92
CA ASP A 20 1.61 33.12 -15.94
C ASP A 20 0.86 31.76 -15.98
N THR A 21 0.70 31.14 -14.81
CA THR A 21 0.09 29.82 -14.64
C THR A 21 -0.97 29.90 -13.56
N ALA A 22 -2.08 29.18 -13.74
CA ALA A 22 -3.16 29.15 -12.76
C ALA A 22 -2.67 28.65 -11.39
N SER A 23 -2.96 29.41 -10.34
CA SER A 23 -2.63 29.09 -8.95
C SER A 23 -3.42 27.91 -8.36
N GLN A 24 -4.49 27.50 -9.05
CA GLN A 24 -5.29 26.33 -8.68
C GLN A 24 -5.45 25.33 -9.83
N ARG A 25 -5.26 24.05 -9.51
CA ARG A 25 -5.51 22.96 -10.46
C ARG A 25 -7.00 22.63 -10.55
N ALA A 26 -7.45 22.34 -11.77
CA ALA A 26 -8.84 21.96 -12.03
C ALA A 26 -9.23 20.67 -11.30
N LYS A 27 -10.46 20.64 -10.78
CA LYS A 27 -11.03 19.49 -10.07
C LYS A 27 -11.17 18.30 -11.02
N GLY A 28 -10.75 17.11 -10.59
CA GLY A 28 -10.89 15.87 -11.39
C GLY A 28 -9.87 15.69 -12.51
N THR A 29 -8.83 16.53 -12.58
CA THR A 29 -7.69 16.30 -13.46
C THR A 29 -6.84 15.12 -12.97
N ARG A 30 -5.94 14.61 -13.83
CA ARG A 30 -5.07 13.44 -13.55
C ARG A 30 -4.15 13.62 -12.32
N THR A 31 -4.08 14.81 -11.71
CA THR A 31 -3.28 15.06 -10.52
C THR A 31 -4.08 14.78 -9.25
N ALA A 32 -3.50 13.94 -8.38
CA ALA A 32 -3.96 13.63 -7.02
C ALA A 32 -4.21 14.92 -6.16
N PRO A 33 -4.74 14.84 -4.92
CA PRO A 33 -5.28 16.00 -4.19
C PRO A 33 -4.18 16.98 -3.76
N ASN A 34 -3.77 17.89 -4.65
CA ASN A 34 -2.88 19.04 -4.41
C ASN A 34 -3.31 20.17 -5.35
N ARG A 35 -4.50 20.72 -5.10
CA ARG A 35 -5.10 21.70 -6.00
C ARG A 35 -4.61 23.12 -5.75
N SER A 36 -4.23 23.44 -4.52
CA SER A 36 -3.70 24.73 -4.09
C SER A 36 -2.16 24.73 -4.09
N LEU A 37 -1.57 25.92 -4.02
CA LEU A 37 -0.12 26.12 -3.96
C LEU A 37 0.53 25.58 -2.68
N VAL A 38 -0.21 25.59 -1.58
CA VAL A 38 0.23 25.12 -0.27
C VAL A 38 -0.81 24.20 0.36
N TYR A 39 -0.35 23.35 1.27
CA TYR A 39 -1.18 22.54 2.16
C TYR A 39 -0.71 22.74 3.61
N SER A 40 -1.60 22.49 4.56
CA SER A 40 -1.28 22.54 5.99
C SER A 40 -1.43 21.16 6.60
N ASP A 41 -0.40 20.72 7.30
CA ASP A 41 -0.43 19.57 8.19
C ASP A 41 -0.13 20.03 9.61
N THR A 42 -0.75 19.38 10.59
CA THR A 42 -0.55 19.71 12.01
C THR A 42 -0.33 18.44 12.81
N ARG A 43 0.56 18.54 13.79
CA ARG A 43 0.75 17.50 14.80
C ARG A 43 -0.17 17.77 15.97
N ARG A 44 -0.86 16.73 16.43
CA ARG A 44 -1.58 16.79 17.70
C ARG A 44 -0.58 16.73 18.85
N SER A 45 -0.71 17.60 19.84
CA SER A 45 0.08 17.61 21.08
C SER A 45 -0.40 16.53 22.07
N ALA A 46 -0.59 15.31 21.58
CA ALA A 46 -1.02 14.17 22.39
C ALA A 46 -0.01 13.02 22.25
N THR A 47 0.13 12.26 23.33
CA THR A 47 0.95 11.05 23.36
C THR A 47 0.09 9.91 23.88
N ALA A 48 0.01 8.83 23.11
CA ALA A 48 -0.55 7.56 23.56
C ALA A 48 0.62 6.61 23.86
N ARG A 49 0.50 5.85 24.96
CA ARG A 49 1.43 4.78 25.30
C ARG A 49 0.63 3.49 25.37
N LEU A 50 1.09 2.46 24.67
CA LEU A 50 0.48 1.14 24.67
C LEU A 50 1.35 0.21 25.51
N SER A 51 0.71 -0.58 26.36
CA SER A 51 1.41 -1.62 27.12
C SER A 51 1.63 -2.87 26.26
N PRO A 52 2.63 -3.70 26.58
CA PRO A 52 2.81 -5.01 25.93
C PRO A 52 1.54 -5.87 25.97
N ALA A 53 0.72 -5.75 27.02
CA ALA A 53 -0.53 -6.50 27.13
C ALA A 53 -1.54 -6.17 26.01
N VAL A 54 -1.57 -4.94 25.49
CA VAL A 54 -2.40 -4.60 24.32
C VAL A 54 -1.82 -5.21 23.04
N LEU A 55 -0.49 -5.26 22.93
CA LEU A 55 0.21 -5.89 21.82
C LEU A 55 -0.01 -7.41 21.79
N ASP A 56 -0.03 -8.08 22.95
CA ASP A 56 -0.26 -9.52 23.04
C ASP A 56 -1.65 -9.91 22.50
N GLU A 57 -2.65 -9.04 22.67
CA GLU A 57 -4.01 -9.24 22.15
C GLU A 57 -4.12 -9.05 20.63
N LEU A 58 -3.05 -8.56 19.96
CA LEU A 58 -2.95 -8.52 18.50
C LEU A 58 -2.50 -9.84 17.88
N THR A 59 -2.27 -10.89 18.68
CA THR A 59 -1.89 -12.22 18.17
C THR A 59 -2.69 -12.70 16.95
N PRO A 60 -4.03 -12.52 16.85
CA PRO A 60 -4.80 -12.91 15.67
C PRO A 60 -4.39 -12.21 14.36
N LEU A 61 -3.78 -11.02 14.44
CA LEU A 61 -3.26 -10.30 13.27
C LEU A 61 -2.22 -11.13 12.51
N SER A 62 -1.44 -11.97 13.20
CA SER A 62 -0.45 -12.86 12.58
C SER A 62 -1.05 -13.74 11.47
N MET A 63 -2.31 -14.16 11.62
CA MET A 63 -3.02 -14.96 10.62
C MET A 63 -3.34 -14.15 9.37
N CYS A 64 -3.72 -12.88 9.56
CA CYS A 64 -3.86 -11.94 8.45
C CYS A 64 -2.51 -11.74 7.75
N LEU A 65 -1.42 -11.62 8.50
CA LEU A 65 -0.07 -11.48 7.93
C LEU A 65 0.34 -12.71 7.12
N THR A 66 0.01 -13.93 7.56
CA THR A 66 0.23 -15.16 6.79
C THR A 66 -0.53 -15.12 5.47
N ALA A 67 -1.83 -14.77 5.50
CA ALA A 67 -2.64 -14.66 4.28
C ALA A 67 -2.16 -13.54 3.34
N VAL A 68 -1.63 -12.44 3.87
CA VAL A 68 -0.98 -11.39 3.07
C VAL A 68 0.32 -11.89 2.42
N GLY A 69 1.11 -12.67 3.15
CA GLY A 69 2.30 -13.34 2.60
C GLY A 69 1.96 -14.24 1.41
N TRP A 70 0.89 -15.02 1.53
CA TRP A 70 0.35 -15.83 0.43
C TRP A 70 -0.09 -14.96 -0.76
N LEU A 71 -0.93 -13.94 -0.51
CA LEU A 71 -1.48 -13.05 -1.54
C LEU A 71 -0.37 -12.37 -2.35
N THR A 72 0.61 -11.79 -1.65
CA THR A 72 1.71 -11.06 -2.28
C THR A 72 2.65 -11.99 -3.05
N SER A 73 2.92 -13.19 -2.54
CA SER A 73 3.78 -14.17 -3.22
C SER A 73 3.10 -14.74 -4.47
N ARG A 74 1.81 -15.08 -4.40
CA ARG A 74 1.03 -15.56 -5.56
C ARG A 74 0.92 -14.50 -6.66
N TYR A 75 0.74 -13.24 -6.27
CA TYR A 75 0.70 -12.15 -7.22
C TYR A 75 2.09 -11.88 -7.83
N ALA A 76 3.16 -11.92 -7.02
CA ALA A 76 4.54 -11.78 -7.51
C ALA A 76 4.89 -12.91 -8.50
N GLU A 77 4.55 -14.16 -8.22
CA GLU A 77 4.74 -15.30 -9.12
C GLU A 77 4.08 -15.05 -10.49
N SER A 78 2.81 -14.64 -10.50
CA SER A 78 2.10 -14.30 -11.74
C SER A 78 2.78 -13.17 -12.52
N MET A 79 3.25 -12.13 -11.83
CA MET A 79 3.94 -11.01 -12.47
C MET A 79 5.35 -11.37 -12.95
N ARG A 80 6.09 -12.23 -12.23
CA ARG A 80 7.41 -12.73 -12.67
C ARG A 80 7.31 -13.43 -14.02
N THR A 81 6.33 -14.32 -14.20
CA THR A 81 6.10 -15.02 -15.46
C THR A 81 5.84 -14.03 -16.61
N ARG A 82 4.98 -13.04 -16.37
CA ARG A 82 4.63 -12.04 -17.40
C ARG A 82 5.78 -11.09 -17.73
N ILE A 83 6.57 -10.69 -16.74
CA ILE A 83 7.78 -9.88 -16.95
C ILE A 83 8.85 -10.70 -17.68
N ARG A 84 8.97 -11.99 -17.38
CA ARG A 84 9.85 -12.94 -18.09
C ARG A 84 9.51 -13.02 -19.57
N GLU A 85 8.25 -13.20 -19.92
CA GLU A 85 7.79 -13.22 -21.31
C GLU A 85 8.14 -11.92 -22.06
N SER A 86 7.99 -10.77 -21.40
CA SER A 86 8.40 -9.48 -21.95
C SER A 86 9.92 -9.37 -22.12
N PHE A 87 10.69 -9.86 -21.14
CA PHE A 87 12.16 -9.92 -21.22
C PHE A 87 12.64 -10.77 -22.40
N ASP A 88 12.11 -11.99 -22.55
CA ASP A 88 12.47 -12.90 -23.63
C ASP A 88 12.13 -12.31 -25.00
N ARG A 89 10.97 -11.65 -25.12
CA ARG A 89 10.57 -10.95 -26.35
C ARG A 89 11.51 -9.81 -26.71
N VAL A 90 11.91 -8.98 -25.73
CA VAL A 90 12.73 -7.78 -25.97
C VAL A 90 14.19 -8.14 -26.23
N ARG A 91 14.76 -9.08 -25.47
CA ARG A 91 16.16 -9.49 -25.65
C ARG A 91 16.37 -10.20 -26.99
N GLY A 92 15.37 -10.98 -27.45
CA GLY A 92 15.50 -11.83 -28.63
C GLY A 92 16.62 -12.87 -28.43
N ASP A 93 17.55 -12.95 -29.36
CA ASP A 93 18.69 -13.89 -29.27
C ASP A 93 19.81 -13.41 -28.35
N ARG A 94 19.71 -12.19 -27.78
CA ARG A 94 20.72 -11.65 -26.88
C ARG A 94 20.61 -12.27 -25.48
N PRO A 95 21.73 -12.38 -24.74
CA PRO A 95 21.70 -12.87 -23.36
C PRO A 95 21.05 -11.88 -22.38
N THR A 96 21.06 -10.58 -22.69
CA THR A 96 20.58 -9.51 -21.81
C THR A 96 19.85 -8.42 -22.61
N THR A 97 19.17 -7.51 -21.90
CA THR A 97 18.62 -6.27 -22.44
C THR A 97 18.74 -5.15 -21.40
N ASP A 98 18.60 -3.89 -21.77
CA ASP A 98 18.51 -2.79 -20.81
C ASP A 98 17.12 -2.71 -20.13
N LEU A 99 17.09 -2.16 -18.91
CA LEU A 99 15.88 -2.02 -18.10
C LEU A 99 14.86 -1.08 -18.74
N ALA A 100 15.28 -0.05 -19.48
CA ALA A 100 14.35 0.85 -20.16
C ALA A 100 13.52 0.10 -21.20
N SER A 101 14.17 -0.71 -22.06
CA SER A 101 13.50 -1.55 -23.05
C SER A 101 12.53 -2.55 -22.41
N LEU A 102 12.93 -3.20 -21.31
CA LEU A 102 12.03 -4.10 -20.56
C LEU A 102 10.83 -3.34 -19.98
N TRP A 103 11.07 -2.20 -19.33
CA TRP A 103 10.00 -1.39 -18.73
C TRP A 103 8.96 -0.98 -19.77
N PHE A 104 9.38 -0.51 -20.96
CA PHE A 104 8.47 -0.18 -22.06
C PHE A 104 7.65 -1.38 -22.52
N ALA A 105 8.25 -2.57 -22.61
CA ALA A 105 7.55 -3.78 -23.00
C ALA A 105 6.55 -4.29 -21.95
N CYS A 106 6.69 -3.84 -20.70
CA CYS A 106 5.78 -4.13 -19.59
C CYS A 106 4.65 -3.09 -19.44
N LEU A 107 4.58 -2.05 -20.30
CA LEU A 107 3.50 -1.07 -20.23
C LEU A 107 2.16 -1.64 -20.73
N PRO A 108 1.03 -1.36 -20.05
CA PRO A 108 0.91 -0.61 -18.80
C PRO A 108 1.49 -1.39 -17.60
N ALA A 109 2.35 -0.73 -16.81
CA ALA A 109 3.10 -1.39 -15.75
C ALA A 109 2.20 -1.96 -14.63
N PRO A 110 2.55 -3.13 -14.05
CA PRO A 110 3.65 -4.02 -14.44
C PRO A 110 3.33 -4.92 -15.66
N HIS A 111 2.04 -5.05 -16.00
CA HIS A 111 1.53 -5.77 -17.16
C HIS A 111 0.04 -5.44 -17.36
N ALA A 112 -0.50 -5.56 -18.58
CA ALA A 112 -1.92 -5.32 -18.88
C ALA A 112 -2.87 -6.20 -18.04
N GLU A 113 -2.56 -7.49 -17.93
CA GLU A 113 -3.31 -8.47 -17.12
C GLU A 113 -3.13 -8.34 -15.60
N SER A 114 -2.39 -7.34 -15.13
CA SER A 114 -2.10 -7.20 -13.70
C SER A 114 -3.35 -7.01 -12.84
N MET A 115 -4.36 -6.26 -13.31
CA MET A 115 -5.59 -6.04 -12.53
C MET A 115 -6.48 -7.28 -12.49
N PRO A 116 -6.80 -7.93 -13.63
CA PRO A 116 -7.51 -9.21 -13.63
C PRO A 116 -6.87 -10.27 -12.73
N GLU A 117 -5.54 -10.40 -12.75
CA GLU A 117 -4.84 -11.34 -11.87
C GLU A 117 -4.99 -10.98 -10.38
N ALA A 118 -4.85 -9.70 -10.02
CA ALA A 118 -5.06 -9.26 -8.65
C ALA A 118 -6.50 -9.48 -8.18
N ASP A 119 -7.50 -9.30 -9.06
CA ASP A 119 -8.91 -9.57 -8.77
C ASP A 119 -9.16 -11.07 -8.54
N ARG A 120 -8.60 -11.92 -9.41
CA ARG A 120 -8.69 -13.38 -9.32
C ARG A 120 -8.07 -13.90 -8.03
N ILE A 121 -6.85 -13.48 -7.69
CA ILE A 121 -6.18 -13.89 -6.45
C ILE A 121 -6.92 -13.34 -5.22
N GLY A 122 -7.47 -12.13 -5.29
CA GLY A 122 -8.31 -11.58 -4.23
C GLY A 122 -9.62 -12.37 -4.02
N ALA A 123 -10.21 -12.92 -5.08
CA ALA A 123 -11.36 -13.82 -4.96
C ALA A 123 -10.97 -15.14 -4.28
N GLU A 124 -9.86 -15.74 -4.69
CA GLU A 124 -9.32 -16.96 -4.07
C GLU A 124 -9.00 -16.73 -2.58
N LEU A 125 -8.44 -15.58 -2.20
CA LEU A 125 -8.22 -15.17 -0.81
C LEU A 125 -9.54 -15.21 -0.01
N ARG A 126 -10.62 -14.62 -0.56
CA ARG A 126 -11.93 -14.57 0.10
C ARG A 126 -12.53 -15.97 0.26
N GLU A 127 -12.40 -16.82 -0.75
CA GLU A 127 -12.87 -18.21 -0.70
C GLU A 127 -12.14 -19.03 0.37
N ARG A 128 -10.81 -18.88 0.48
CA ARG A 128 -9.99 -19.49 1.54
C ARG A 128 -10.45 -19.04 2.92
N TRP A 129 -10.62 -17.73 3.12
CA TRP A 129 -11.14 -17.20 4.39
C TRP A 129 -12.56 -17.66 4.71
N ALA A 130 -13.44 -17.75 3.72
CA ALA A 130 -14.82 -18.22 3.92
C ALA A 130 -14.84 -19.65 4.49
N ARG A 131 -13.95 -20.54 4.03
CA ARG A 131 -13.79 -21.91 4.57
C ARG A 131 -13.27 -21.94 6.00
N ILE A 132 -12.36 -21.03 6.35
CA ILE A 132 -11.80 -20.94 7.71
C ILE A 132 -12.85 -20.40 8.68
N ILE A 133 -13.57 -19.36 8.27
CA ILE A 133 -14.59 -18.69 9.10
C ILE A 133 -15.82 -19.58 9.27
N ASP A 134 -16.25 -20.26 8.20
CA ASP A 134 -17.37 -21.21 8.18
C ASP A 134 -18.61 -20.63 8.89
N ALA A 135 -19.00 -19.41 8.50
CA ALA A 135 -20.07 -18.69 9.17
C ALA A 135 -21.42 -19.38 8.94
N PRO A 136 -22.21 -19.67 9.99
CA PRO A 136 -23.56 -20.20 9.83
C PRO A 136 -24.45 -19.24 9.02
N GLU A 137 -25.37 -19.81 8.23
CA GLU A 137 -26.32 -19.02 7.45
C GLU A 137 -27.13 -18.07 8.36
N GLY A 138 -27.24 -16.80 7.97
CA GLY A 138 -27.95 -15.78 8.73
C GLY A 138 -27.27 -15.31 10.03
N ALA A 139 -26.06 -15.78 10.34
CA ALA A 139 -25.31 -15.30 11.49
C ALA A 139 -25.03 -13.80 11.38
N ARG A 140 -25.23 -13.06 12.48
CA ARG A 140 -24.81 -11.65 12.58
C ARG A 140 -23.43 -11.47 13.19
N ARG A 141 -23.01 -12.44 14.01
CA ARG A 141 -21.76 -12.44 14.75
C ARG A 141 -21.16 -13.83 14.73
N VAL A 142 -19.86 -13.90 14.45
CA VAL A 142 -19.03 -15.10 14.51
C VAL A 142 -17.87 -14.79 15.45
N GLN A 143 -17.71 -15.62 16.47
CA GLN A 143 -16.59 -15.56 17.42
C GLN A 143 -15.73 -16.80 17.18
N LEU A 144 -14.45 -16.57 16.89
CA LEU A 144 -13.46 -17.61 16.69
C LEU A 144 -12.38 -17.49 17.77
N SER A 145 -11.73 -18.62 18.03
CA SER A 145 -10.51 -18.70 18.83
C SER A 145 -9.32 -18.74 17.88
N SER A 146 -8.27 -17.97 18.13
CA SER A 146 -7.06 -18.06 17.32
C SER A 146 -6.44 -19.47 17.40
N ALA A 147 -6.46 -20.09 18.58
CA ALA A 147 -5.95 -21.45 18.76
C ALA A 147 -6.70 -22.47 17.87
N ASP A 148 -8.02 -22.31 17.71
CA ASP A 148 -8.87 -23.28 17.00
C ASP A 148 -8.82 -23.14 15.47
N ILE A 149 -8.40 -21.98 14.96
CA ILE A 149 -8.29 -21.72 13.52
C ILE A 149 -6.85 -21.72 13.01
N ALA A 150 -5.85 -21.75 13.90
CA ALA A 150 -4.44 -21.60 13.53
C ALA A 150 -3.96 -22.64 12.50
N GLU A 151 -4.32 -23.92 12.66
CA GLU A 151 -3.92 -24.96 11.71
C GLU A 151 -4.57 -24.76 10.34
N ARG A 152 -5.86 -24.46 10.30
CA ARG A 152 -6.58 -24.20 9.03
C ARG A 152 -6.00 -23.00 8.28
N VAL A 153 -5.62 -21.94 9.01
CA VAL A 153 -4.94 -20.77 8.41
C VAL A 153 -3.60 -21.19 7.80
N ARG A 154 -2.81 -22.02 8.49
CA ARG A 154 -1.55 -22.54 7.96
C ARG A 154 -1.77 -23.40 6.71
N GLU A 155 -2.68 -24.36 6.75
CA GLU A 155 -3.01 -25.21 5.61
C GLU A 155 -3.44 -24.42 4.37
N GLU A 156 -4.21 -23.34 4.58
CA GLU A 156 -4.72 -22.51 3.49
C GLU A 156 -3.72 -21.46 2.97
N PHE A 157 -2.75 -21.01 3.76
CA PHE A 157 -1.92 -19.85 3.41
C PHE A 157 -0.41 -20.00 3.62
N ASP A 158 0.08 -21.03 4.30
CA ASP A 158 1.53 -21.19 4.48
C ASP A 158 2.22 -21.47 3.13
N GLY A 159 3.42 -20.92 3.00
CA GLY A 159 4.23 -21.06 1.81
C GLY A 159 5.41 -20.09 1.79
N PRO A 160 6.28 -20.19 0.76
CA PRO A 160 7.38 -19.26 0.59
C PRO A 160 6.87 -17.81 0.47
N ARG A 161 7.56 -16.88 1.15
CA ARG A 161 7.32 -15.44 1.04
C ARG A 161 8.25 -14.84 -0.01
N ASP A 162 7.93 -15.02 -1.29
CA ASP A 162 8.78 -14.63 -2.44
C ASP A 162 8.16 -13.47 -3.24
N GLY A 163 7.86 -12.38 -2.53
CA GLY A 163 7.36 -11.13 -3.11
C GLY A 163 8.47 -10.18 -3.56
N TRP A 164 8.15 -8.88 -3.60
CA TRP A 164 9.12 -7.78 -3.81
C TRP A 164 9.51 -7.14 -2.48
N SER A 165 10.55 -6.34 -2.46
CA SER A 165 11.09 -5.68 -1.24
C SER A 165 10.01 -5.11 -0.32
N LEU A 166 9.04 -4.34 -0.85
CA LEU A 166 7.97 -3.70 -0.07
C LEU A 166 6.89 -4.66 0.42
N SER A 167 6.74 -5.86 -0.17
CA SER A 167 5.69 -6.82 0.22
C SER A 167 5.85 -7.35 1.65
N ARG A 168 7.01 -7.12 2.27
CA ARG A 168 7.25 -7.40 3.70
C ARG A 168 6.41 -6.53 4.63
N TYR A 169 6.04 -5.33 4.19
CA TYR A 169 5.34 -4.39 5.03
C TYR A 169 3.84 -4.61 4.97
N VAL A 170 3.26 -4.68 6.16
CA VAL A 170 1.82 -4.66 6.38
C VAL A 170 1.54 -3.61 7.43
N SER A 171 0.71 -2.64 7.09
CA SER A 171 0.37 -1.50 7.93
C SER A 171 -1.12 -1.60 8.31
N PRO A 172 -1.46 -2.25 9.43
CA PRO A 172 -2.83 -2.36 9.92
C PRO A 172 -3.27 -1.10 10.66
N ASP A 173 -4.51 -0.67 10.41
CA ASP A 173 -5.18 0.31 11.23
C ASP A 173 -5.92 -0.40 12.37
N ILE A 174 -5.42 -0.25 13.60
CA ILE A 174 -6.02 -0.84 14.79
C ILE A 174 -6.72 0.24 15.60
N LEU A 175 -8.04 0.08 15.77
CA LEU A 175 -8.82 0.89 16.69
C LEU A 175 -8.98 0.15 18.03
N ILE A 176 -8.79 0.87 19.12
CA ILE A 176 -9.04 0.37 20.48
C ILE A 176 -10.40 0.89 20.93
N MET A 177 -11.32 -0.03 21.21
CA MET A 177 -12.65 0.28 21.72
C MET A 177 -12.72 -0.04 23.21
N ALA A 178 -12.81 1.00 24.03
CA ALA A 178 -12.94 0.90 25.47
C ALA A 178 -13.78 2.07 25.99
N LYS A 179 -14.35 1.92 27.19
CA LYS A 179 -15.09 3.00 27.86
C LYS A 179 -14.20 4.19 28.20
N ASP A 180 -13.00 3.90 28.68
CA ASP A 180 -11.99 4.85 29.10
C ASP A 180 -10.61 4.16 29.16
N ALA A 181 -9.55 4.91 29.45
CA ALA A 181 -8.20 4.38 29.57
C ALA A 181 -8.06 3.36 30.72
N ALA A 182 -8.79 3.53 31.82
CA ALA A 182 -8.72 2.60 32.95
C ALA A 182 -9.32 1.23 32.59
N ALA A 183 -10.31 1.17 31.71
CA ALA A 183 -10.83 -0.08 31.16
C ALA A 183 -9.76 -0.82 30.34
N VAL A 184 -8.96 -0.11 29.54
CA VAL A 184 -7.83 -0.71 28.80
C VAL A 184 -6.83 -1.35 29.77
N GLU A 185 -6.46 -0.65 30.85
CA GLU A 185 -5.54 -1.17 31.87
C GLU A 185 -6.07 -2.42 32.60
N ARG A 186 -7.40 -2.55 32.71
CA ARG A 186 -8.05 -3.76 33.25
C ARG A 186 -8.22 -4.89 32.22
N GLY A 187 -7.81 -4.68 30.97
CA GLY A 187 -8.01 -5.63 29.89
C GLY A 187 -9.43 -5.64 29.29
N GLU A 188 -10.26 -4.67 29.66
CA GLU A 188 -11.67 -4.51 29.24
C GLU A 188 -11.76 -3.66 27.96
N PHE A 189 -11.28 -4.21 26.85
CA PHE A 189 -11.32 -3.55 25.54
C PHE A 189 -11.52 -4.54 24.40
N GLU A 190 -11.94 -4.03 23.25
CA GLU A 190 -11.92 -4.73 21.97
C GLU A 190 -10.95 -4.05 21.02
N LEU A 191 -10.33 -4.83 20.15
CA LEU A 191 -9.55 -4.32 19.03
C LEU A 191 -10.39 -4.44 17.76
N VAL A 192 -10.33 -3.43 16.90
CA VAL A 192 -11.02 -3.45 15.60
C VAL A 192 -10.03 -3.17 14.51
N LEU A 193 -9.90 -4.11 13.58
CA LEU A 193 -9.18 -3.90 12.33
C LEU A 193 -10.00 -2.95 11.45
N GLY A 194 -9.48 -1.74 11.25
CA GLY A 194 -10.06 -0.72 10.38
C GLY A 194 -9.86 -1.08 8.91
N GLU A 195 -8.61 -0.93 8.48
CA GLU A 195 -8.07 -1.24 7.15
C GLU A 195 -6.73 -1.98 7.31
N LEU A 196 -6.32 -2.70 6.26
CA LEU A 196 -5.04 -3.40 6.21
C LEU A 196 -4.32 -3.05 4.92
N HIS A 197 -3.38 -2.10 4.99
CA HIS A 197 -2.58 -1.74 3.84
C HIS A 197 -1.42 -2.72 3.68
N ILE A 198 -1.36 -3.40 2.54
CA ILE A 198 -0.34 -4.41 2.26
C ILE A 198 0.70 -3.91 1.28
N ALA A 199 1.91 -4.47 1.39
CA ALA A 199 3.07 -4.10 0.59
C ALA A 199 3.43 -2.60 0.66
N MET A 200 3.18 -1.98 1.80
CA MET A 200 3.37 -0.56 2.05
C MET A 200 3.69 -0.29 3.52
N ASN A 201 4.73 0.49 3.77
CA ASN A 201 4.98 1.12 5.06
C ASN A 201 4.29 2.49 5.06
N THR A 202 3.15 2.62 5.75
CA THR A 202 2.40 3.89 5.78
C THR A 202 3.14 5.01 6.50
N VAL A 203 3.98 4.68 7.48
CA VAL A 203 4.85 5.64 8.20
C VAL A 203 5.90 6.25 7.27
N ALA A 204 6.25 5.58 6.17
CA ALA A 204 7.19 6.10 5.19
C ALA A 204 6.64 7.29 4.37
N ALA A 205 5.35 7.61 4.45
CA ALA A 205 4.78 8.76 3.77
C ALA A 205 5.36 10.08 4.30
N SER A 206 5.66 11.00 3.38
CA SER A 206 6.30 12.30 3.66
C SER A 206 5.58 13.12 4.74
N LEU A 207 4.25 13.01 4.83
CA LEU A 207 3.47 13.69 5.88
C LEU A 207 3.87 13.24 7.28
N PHE A 208 4.24 11.98 7.48
CA PHE A 208 4.71 11.46 8.76
C PHE A 208 6.19 11.73 8.96
N VAL A 209 7.02 11.41 7.96
CA VAL A 209 8.48 11.53 8.03
C VAL A 209 8.92 12.98 8.29
N ASN A 210 8.45 13.94 7.48
CA ASN A 210 8.89 15.33 7.55
C ASN A 210 8.45 16.05 8.83
N GLN A 211 7.57 15.44 9.61
CA GLN A 211 7.03 15.97 10.86
C GLN A 211 7.48 15.14 12.07
N HIS A 212 8.18 14.02 11.86
CA HIS A 212 8.60 13.14 12.93
C HIS A 212 9.65 13.83 13.81
N PRO A 213 9.51 13.80 15.15
CA PRO A 213 10.49 14.45 16.04
C PRO A 213 11.86 13.74 16.08
N ALA A 214 11.94 12.51 15.57
CA ALA A 214 13.14 11.68 15.53
C ALA A 214 13.16 10.89 14.21
N VAL A 215 13.44 11.55 13.10
CA VAL A 215 13.43 10.90 11.76
C VAL A 215 14.51 9.83 11.65
N GLU A 216 15.61 10.02 12.37
CA GLU A 216 16.75 9.10 12.44
C GLU A 216 16.35 7.74 13.02
N GLU A 217 15.38 7.69 13.93
CA GLU A 217 14.83 6.43 14.44
C GLU A 217 14.08 5.67 13.34
N LEU A 218 13.26 6.36 12.53
CA LEU A 218 12.56 5.74 11.40
C LEU A 218 13.53 5.19 10.34
N ILE A 219 14.62 5.93 10.10
CA ILE A 219 15.71 5.48 9.23
C ILE A 219 16.40 4.26 9.82
N ALA A 220 16.70 4.25 11.12
CA ALA A 220 17.31 3.10 11.79
C ALA A 220 16.43 1.84 11.73
N GLU A 221 15.11 1.96 11.91
CA GLU A 221 14.18 0.84 11.71
C GLU A 221 14.22 0.35 10.25
N THR A 222 14.23 1.26 9.29
CA THR A 222 14.35 0.91 7.87
C THR A 222 15.67 0.17 7.59
N CYS A 223 16.77 0.53 8.25
CA CYS A 223 18.04 -0.19 8.13
C CYS A 223 17.99 -1.61 8.71
N ARG A 224 17.20 -1.85 9.76
CA ARG A 224 17.00 -3.22 10.28
C ARG A 224 16.20 -4.06 9.29
N ASP A 225 15.19 -3.49 8.67
CA ASP A 225 14.36 -4.18 7.68
C ASP A 225 15.12 -4.47 6.38
N PHE A 226 16.06 -3.59 6.02
CA PHE A 226 16.89 -3.69 4.83
C PHE A 226 18.37 -3.56 5.20
N PRO A 227 19.04 -4.65 5.59
CA PRO A 227 20.47 -4.62 5.95
C PRO A 227 21.40 -4.19 4.82
N GLY A 228 20.93 -4.27 3.57
CA GLY A 228 21.62 -3.82 2.37
C GLY A 228 20.91 -2.65 1.67
N PRO A 229 21.50 -2.11 0.61
CA PRO A 229 20.88 -1.07 -0.21
C PRO A 229 19.59 -1.61 -0.86
N ARG A 230 18.64 -0.72 -1.16
CA ARG A 230 17.46 -1.01 -1.98
C ARG A 230 17.60 -0.41 -3.37
N LEU A 231 16.91 -0.97 -4.36
CA LEU A 231 16.68 -0.34 -5.65
C LEU A 231 15.24 0.20 -5.71
N MET A 232 15.08 1.51 -5.81
CA MET A 232 13.77 2.17 -5.80
C MET A 232 13.55 2.92 -7.12
N PRO A 233 12.39 2.76 -7.79
CA PRO A 233 12.14 3.53 -9.01
C PRO A 233 11.82 4.98 -8.65
N MET A 234 12.37 5.92 -9.41
CA MET A 234 12.02 7.33 -9.28
C MET A 234 10.55 7.51 -9.61
N LEU A 235 9.81 8.15 -8.69
CA LEU A 235 8.38 8.39 -8.86
C LEU A 235 8.17 9.60 -9.78
N PRO A 236 7.45 9.46 -10.90
CA PRO A 236 7.22 10.59 -11.78
C PRO A 236 6.40 11.70 -11.14
N LYS A 237 6.57 12.92 -11.64
CA LYS A 237 5.96 14.13 -11.10
C LYS A 237 4.45 14.11 -11.25
N GLU A 238 3.98 13.62 -12.39
CA GLU A 238 2.56 13.47 -12.71
C GLU A 238 2.27 12.03 -13.14
N LEU A 239 1.27 11.44 -12.52
CA LEU A 239 0.85 10.07 -12.79
C LEU A 239 -0.67 10.00 -12.75
N PRO A 240 -1.29 9.05 -13.44
CA PRO A 240 -2.64 8.62 -13.06
C PRO A 240 -2.70 8.01 -11.65
N LEU A 241 -1.55 7.78 -11.00
CA LEU A 241 -1.43 7.33 -9.61
C LEU A 241 -1.73 8.45 -8.62
N LYS A 242 -2.40 8.10 -7.52
CA LYS A 242 -2.84 9.02 -6.46
C LYS A 242 -1.72 9.41 -5.47
N TRP A 243 -0.47 9.59 -5.91
CA TRP A 243 0.58 10.09 -5.02
C TRP A 243 0.44 11.60 -4.89
N SER A 244 0.17 12.06 -3.67
CA SER A 244 0.17 13.47 -3.32
C SER A 244 1.54 13.88 -2.80
N ALA A 245 1.82 15.18 -2.70
CA ALA A 245 3.03 15.66 -2.02
C ALA A 245 3.14 15.13 -0.57
N ARG A 246 2.00 14.79 0.04
CA ARG A 246 1.87 14.25 1.40
C ARG A 246 2.09 12.74 1.51
N SER A 247 1.85 11.99 0.46
CA SER A 247 1.88 10.51 0.49
C SER A 247 3.07 9.90 -0.21
N ARG A 248 3.98 10.72 -0.79
CA ARG A 248 5.24 10.22 -1.37
C ARG A 248 6.11 9.55 -0.30
N PRO A 249 6.79 8.43 -0.61
CA PRO A 249 7.70 7.81 0.33
C PRO A 249 8.88 8.75 0.57
N ALA A 250 9.31 8.89 1.82
CA ALA A 250 10.35 9.82 2.25
C ALA A 250 11.37 9.17 3.20
N LEU A 251 11.31 7.85 3.41
CA LEU A 251 12.35 7.10 4.13
C LEU A 251 13.37 6.57 3.14
N ASP A 252 14.15 7.47 2.55
CA ASP A 252 15.28 7.15 1.70
C ASP A 252 16.60 7.22 2.50
N ARG A 253 17.50 6.27 2.24
CA ARG A 253 18.80 6.19 2.92
C ARG A 253 19.93 6.48 1.94
N PRO A 254 21.08 7.03 2.37
CA PRO A 254 22.20 7.31 1.48
C PRO A 254 22.68 6.10 0.66
N GLU A 255 22.57 4.89 1.21
CA GLU A 255 22.93 3.65 0.53
C GLU A 255 21.92 3.19 -0.54
N ASP A 256 20.68 3.69 -0.53
CA ASP A 256 19.66 3.26 -1.48
C ASP A 256 19.86 3.85 -2.88
N TYR A 257 19.66 3.01 -3.90
CA TYR A 257 19.71 3.37 -5.31
C TYR A 257 18.35 3.84 -5.82
N PHE A 258 18.39 4.84 -6.70
CA PHE A 258 17.22 5.34 -7.42
C PHE A 258 17.39 5.12 -8.91
N VAL A 259 16.39 4.52 -9.56
CA VAL A 259 16.41 4.27 -11.01
C VAL A 259 15.35 5.08 -11.74
N ALA A 260 15.77 5.86 -12.74
CA ALA A 260 14.88 6.63 -13.58
C ALA A 260 14.21 5.74 -14.64
N VAL A 261 12.94 5.38 -14.43
CA VAL A 261 12.14 4.55 -15.36
C VAL A 261 11.23 5.34 -16.29
N ALA A 262 10.95 6.61 -15.96
CA ALA A 262 10.10 7.50 -16.76
C ALA A 262 10.60 8.94 -16.72
N GLU A 263 10.65 9.52 -15.52
CA GLU A 263 11.15 10.87 -15.28
C GLU A 263 12.31 10.84 -14.30
N HIS A 264 13.24 11.79 -14.43
CA HIS A 264 14.32 12.00 -13.48
C HIS A 264 13.84 12.96 -12.38
N THR A 265 13.28 12.43 -11.30
CA THR A 265 12.65 13.22 -10.23
C THR A 265 13.44 13.25 -8.92
N SER A 266 14.56 12.54 -8.84
CA SER A 266 15.47 12.63 -7.69
C SER A 266 16.23 13.95 -7.69
N ASP A 267 16.78 14.30 -6.53
CA ASP A 267 17.78 15.37 -6.40
C ASP A 267 18.97 15.08 -7.35
N PRO A 268 19.38 16.03 -8.21
CA PRO A 268 20.49 15.85 -9.15
C PRO A 268 21.87 15.70 -8.48
N HIS A 269 21.99 16.05 -7.21
CA HIS A 269 23.22 15.89 -6.43
C HIS A 269 23.24 14.62 -5.58
N ARG A 270 22.16 13.83 -5.63
CA ARG A 270 22.08 12.58 -4.88
C ARG A 270 22.95 11.52 -5.57
N ASP A 271 23.83 10.89 -4.80
CA ASP A 271 24.57 9.72 -5.27
C ASP A 271 23.64 8.52 -5.55
N ARG A 272 24.13 7.52 -6.29
CA ARG A 272 23.41 6.25 -6.55
C ARG A 272 22.09 6.44 -7.31
N THR A 273 21.99 7.50 -8.11
CA THR A 273 20.94 7.69 -9.11
C THR A 273 21.42 7.15 -10.46
N VAL A 274 20.63 6.27 -11.09
CA VAL A 274 20.99 5.61 -12.36
C VAL A 274 19.88 5.74 -13.40
N LEU A 275 20.27 5.79 -14.67
CA LEU A 275 19.31 5.77 -15.77
C LEU A 275 18.93 4.33 -16.10
N SER A 276 17.64 4.05 -16.33
CA SER A 276 17.20 2.69 -16.70
C SER A 276 17.86 2.14 -17.97
N ALA A 277 18.28 3.01 -18.90
CA ALA A 277 19.02 2.58 -20.09
C ALA A 277 20.45 2.07 -19.79
N GLU A 278 21.00 2.39 -18.62
CA GLU A 278 22.33 1.96 -18.18
C GLU A 278 22.27 0.72 -17.27
N VAL A 279 21.07 0.32 -16.85
CA VAL A 279 20.84 -0.87 -16.03
C VAL A 279 20.65 -2.07 -16.94
N THR A 280 21.52 -3.06 -16.80
CA THR A 280 21.40 -4.32 -17.54
C THR A 280 20.43 -5.25 -16.83
N VAL A 281 19.50 -5.86 -17.57
CA VAL A 281 18.67 -6.96 -17.07
C VAL A 281 19.21 -8.27 -17.63
N ALA A 282 19.50 -9.19 -16.72
CA ALA A 282 20.04 -10.51 -17.03
C ALA A 282 19.24 -11.61 -16.32
N ASP A 283 19.34 -12.84 -16.83
CA ASP A 283 18.81 -14.02 -16.17
C ASP A 283 19.92 -14.71 -15.37
N HIS A 284 19.82 -14.67 -14.04
CA HIS A 284 20.73 -15.36 -13.13
C HIS A 284 19.96 -16.52 -12.49
N ASP A 285 20.25 -17.76 -12.91
CA ASP A 285 19.63 -18.98 -12.40
C ASP A 285 18.08 -18.97 -12.39
N GLY A 286 17.48 -18.42 -13.45
CA GLY A 286 16.03 -18.33 -13.61
C GLY A 286 15.38 -17.14 -12.90
N ARG A 287 16.17 -16.26 -12.26
CA ARG A 287 15.71 -14.97 -11.71
C ARG A 287 16.18 -13.81 -12.57
N LEU A 288 15.26 -12.91 -12.89
CA LEU A 288 15.59 -11.66 -13.56
C LEU A 288 16.25 -10.72 -12.56
N THR A 289 17.47 -10.32 -12.89
CA THR A 289 18.31 -9.46 -12.07
C THR A 289 18.62 -8.16 -12.80
N ALA A 290 18.40 -7.04 -12.13
CA ALA A 290 18.85 -5.73 -12.54
C ALA A 290 20.29 -5.52 -12.03
N VAL A 291 21.23 -5.40 -12.96
CA VAL A 291 22.65 -5.17 -12.72
C VAL A 291 22.96 -3.70 -13.02
N LEU A 292 23.34 -2.96 -11.98
CA LEU A 292 23.68 -1.54 -12.08
C LEU A 292 25.09 -1.33 -12.67
N PRO A 293 25.45 -0.12 -13.13
CA PRO A 293 26.77 0.16 -13.70
C PRO A 293 27.95 -0.12 -12.76
N ASP A 294 27.74 -0.06 -11.45
CA ASP A 294 28.75 -0.38 -10.43
C ASP A 294 28.84 -1.88 -10.09
N GLY A 295 28.04 -2.71 -10.74
CA GLY A 295 27.96 -4.16 -10.52
C GLY A 295 26.99 -4.59 -9.42
N SER A 296 26.29 -3.66 -8.75
CA SER A 296 25.27 -4.00 -7.76
C SER A 296 24.09 -4.73 -8.42
N GLU A 297 23.59 -5.77 -7.77
CA GLU A 297 22.52 -6.62 -8.29
C GLU A 297 21.26 -6.54 -7.43
N PHE A 298 20.10 -6.45 -8.09
CA PHE A 298 18.79 -6.40 -7.45
C PHE A 298 17.77 -7.26 -8.21
N ASP A 299 16.75 -7.76 -7.51
CA ASP A 299 15.62 -8.42 -8.17
C ASP A 299 14.87 -7.41 -9.05
N VAL A 300 14.59 -7.76 -10.31
CA VAL A 300 13.87 -6.86 -11.22
C VAL A 300 12.51 -6.44 -10.67
N LEU A 301 11.84 -7.27 -9.85
CA LEU A 301 10.57 -6.88 -9.23
C LEU A 301 10.68 -5.61 -8.37
N ASP A 302 11.85 -5.27 -7.83
CA ASP A 302 12.02 -4.06 -7.01
C ASP A 302 11.87 -2.78 -7.82
N VAL A 303 12.22 -2.82 -9.12
CA VAL A 303 11.93 -1.72 -10.06
C VAL A 303 10.42 -1.55 -10.27
N PHE A 304 9.66 -2.66 -10.22
CA PHE A 304 8.20 -2.66 -10.36
C PHE A 304 7.47 -2.51 -9.01
N SER A 305 8.18 -2.39 -7.89
CA SER A 305 7.64 -2.45 -6.52
C SER A 305 6.40 -1.58 -6.31
N HIS A 306 6.46 -0.29 -6.67
CA HIS A 306 5.31 0.60 -6.55
C HIS A 306 4.17 0.22 -7.49
N ALA A 307 4.46 -0.21 -8.72
CA ALA A 307 3.44 -0.66 -9.67
C ALA A 307 2.72 -1.91 -9.16
N LEU A 308 3.45 -2.84 -8.54
CA LEU A 308 2.92 -4.06 -7.91
C LEU A 308 2.09 -3.72 -6.67
N THR A 309 2.64 -2.95 -5.73
CA THR A 309 1.94 -2.49 -4.51
C THR A 309 0.60 -1.83 -4.85
N ASN A 310 0.55 -0.97 -5.87
CA ASN A 310 -0.69 -0.29 -6.27
C ASN A 310 -1.83 -1.23 -6.67
N ARG A 311 -1.52 -2.46 -7.08
CA ARG A 311 -2.52 -3.44 -7.54
C ARG A 311 -3.06 -4.27 -6.40
N VAL A 312 -2.34 -4.36 -5.30
CA VAL A 312 -2.67 -5.24 -4.18
C VAL A 312 -3.01 -4.49 -2.89
N MET A 313 -2.60 -3.22 -2.72
CA MET A 313 -2.61 -2.53 -1.42
C MET A 313 -3.97 -2.58 -0.68
N ASP A 314 -5.09 -2.55 -1.41
CA ASP A 314 -6.45 -2.55 -0.87
C ASP A 314 -7.22 -3.84 -1.18
N ARG A 315 -6.51 -4.94 -1.50
CA ARG A 315 -7.12 -6.22 -1.94
C ARG A 315 -7.25 -7.27 -0.86
N PHE A 316 -6.78 -6.98 0.34
CA PHE A 316 -7.00 -7.86 1.46
C PHE A 316 -8.44 -7.71 1.99
N ALA A 317 -9.22 -8.78 1.87
CA ALA A 317 -10.57 -8.85 2.43
C ALA A 317 -10.87 -10.28 2.89
N LEU A 318 -11.31 -10.44 4.15
CA LEU A 318 -11.83 -11.70 4.67
C LEU A 318 -13.31 -11.92 4.32
N ARG A 319 -13.99 -10.86 3.88
CA ARG A 319 -15.44 -10.82 3.71
C ARG A 319 -15.83 -11.46 2.39
N PRO A 320 -16.86 -12.33 2.35
CA PRO A 320 -17.44 -12.78 1.09
C PRO A 320 -18.12 -11.61 0.35
N ASP A 321 -18.33 -11.77 -0.95
CA ASP A 321 -19.14 -10.85 -1.75
C ASP A 321 -20.63 -11.17 -1.55
N ALA A 322 -21.20 -10.64 -0.45
CA ALA A 322 -22.59 -10.86 -0.05
C ALA A 322 -23.22 -9.54 0.43
N ASP A 323 -24.55 -9.46 0.35
CA ASP A 323 -25.29 -8.25 0.74
C ASP A 323 -25.31 -8.03 2.25
N HIS A 324 -25.17 -9.09 3.04
CA HIS A 324 -24.92 -9.01 4.48
C HIS A 324 -23.72 -9.89 4.83
N VAL A 325 -22.81 -9.35 5.63
CA VAL A 325 -21.64 -10.05 6.13
C VAL A 325 -21.61 -9.94 7.66
N PRO A 326 -21.47 -11.04 8.41
CA PRO A 326 -21.41 -11.00 9.87
C PRO A 326 -20.20 -10.23 10.37
N ARG A 327 -20.30 -9.74 11.62
CA ARG A 327 -19.11 -9.39 12.40
C ARG A 327 -18.33 -10.66 12.69
N VAL A 328 -17.04 -10.67 12.36
CA VAL A 328 -16.12 -11.77 12.68
C VAL A 328 -15.08 -11.25 13.67
N ALA A 329 -14.99 -11.89 14.82
CA ALA A 329 -13.99 -11.64 15.84
C ALA A 329 -13.15 -12.91 16.07
N VAL A 330 -11.85 -12.73 16.19
CA VAL A 330 -10.90 -13.77 16.61
C VAL A 330 -10.29 -13.29 17.91
N ASP A 331 -10.52 -14.02 18.99
CA ASP A 331 -10.24 -13.57 20.36
C ASP A 331 -10.83 -12.16 20.60
N LYS A 332 -10.00 -11.17 20.97
CA LYS A 332 -10.42 -9.76 21.15
C LYS A 332 -10.36 -8.90 19.87
N LEU A 333 -9.87 -9.45 18.76
CA LEU A 333 -9.70 -8.70 17.50
C LEU A 333 -10.88 -8.92 16.55
N VAL A 334 -11.63 -7.85 16.30
CA VAL A 334 -12.63 -7.80 15.22
C VAL A 334 -11.91 -7.63 13.90
N VAL A 335 -11.73 -8.74 13.18
CA VAL A 335 -11.09 -8.78 11.85
C VAL A 335 -12.05 -8.38 10.72
N SER A 336 -13.37 -8.47 10.96
CA SER A 336 -14.39 -7.98 10.04
C SER A 336 -15.58 -7.39 10.81
N ARG A 337 -15.96 -6.17 10.47
CA ARG A 337 -17.16 -5.50 10.99
C ARG A 337 -18.40 -6.02 10.26
N GLU A 338 -19.52 -6.14 10.98
CA GLU A 338 -20.81 -6.42 10.33
C GLU A 338 -21.08 -5.36 9.27
N SER A 339 -21.47 -5.79 8.08
CA SER A 339 -21.61 -4.91 6.92
C SER A 339 -22.84 -5.28 6.11
N TRP A 340 -23.45 -4.26 5.51
CA TRP A 340 -24.54 -4.41 4.55
C TRP A 340 -24.17 -3.70 3.26
N ARG A 341 -24.51 -4.32 2.13
CA ARG A 341 -24.44 -3.73 0.81
C ARG A 341 -25.86 -3.66 0.26
N PHE A 342 -26.21 -2.50 -0.27
CA PHE A 342 -27.48 -2.24 -0.93
C PHE A 342 -27.19 -1.75 -2.33
N THR A 343 -28.04 -2.09 -3.31
CA THR A 343 -28.01 -1.36 -4.57
C THR A 343 -28.72 -0.03 -4.39
N GLY A 344 -28.31 1.00 -5.15
CA GLY A 344 -28.97 2.31 -5.05
C GLY A 344 -30.47 2.27 -5.37
N GLY A 345 -30.92 1.26 -6.12
CA GLY A 345 -32.34 1.04 -6.42
C GLY A 345 -33.15 0.50 -5.23
N ASP A 346 -32.50 -0.16 -4.27
CA ASP A 346 -33.15 -0.70 -3.06
C ASP A 346 -33.40 0.38 -2.01
N LEU A 347 -32.80 1.55 -2.18
CA LEU A 347 -32.91 2.68 -1.27
C LEU A 347 -33.93 3.67 -1.82
N GLU A 348 -35.19 3.59 -1.36
CA GLU A 348 -36.29 4.45 -1.84
C GLU A 348 -35.94 5.94 -1.80
N PHE A 349 -35.21 6.38 -0.77
CA PHE A 349 -34.77 7.77 -0.61
C PHE A 349 -33.68 8.20 -1.61
N ALA A 350 -32.94 7.27 -2.23
CA ALA A 350 -31.83 7.60 -3.11
C ALA A 350 -32.29 8.26 -4.43
N GLY A 351 -33.50 7.94 -4.89
CA GLY A 351 -34.14 8.58 -6.04
C GLY A 351 -34.92 9.85 -5.70
N GLU A 352 -35.14 10.13 -4.41
CA GLU A 352 -35.92 11.28 -3.96
C GLU A 352 -35.13 12.57 -4.17
N LYS A 353 -35.70 13.51 -4.93
CA LYS A 353 -35.07 14.80 -5.28
C LYS A 353 -35.27 15.85 -4.19
N SER A 354 -36.34 15.72 -3.41
CA SER A 354 -36.64 16.59 -2.27
C SER A 354 -35.77 16.22 -1.07
N GLU A 355 -34.89 17.13 -0.64
CA GLU A 355 -34.06 16.92 0.55
C GLU A 355 -34.89 16.56 1.80
N ALA A 356 -36.00 17.26 2.02
CA ALA A 356 -36.90 17.03 3.16
C ALA A 356 -37.70 15.71 3.10
N ARG A 357 -37.66 15.00 1.98
CA ARG A 357 -38.24 13.65 1.87
C ARG A 357 -37.15 12.56 1.86
N ARG A 358 -35.88 12.98 1.76
CA ARG A 358 -34.71 12.11 1.75
C ARG A 358 -34.18 11.84 3.16
N TYR A 359 -34.32 12.82 4.06
CA TYR A 359 -33.99 12.76 5.49
C TYR A 359 -35.24 13.04 6.31
#